data_AF-A0A2P2JSQ4-F1
#
_entry.id   AF-A0A2P2JSQ4-F1
#
_cell.length_a   1.000
_cell.length_b   1.000
_cell.length_c   1.000
_cell.angle_alpha   90.00
_cell.angle_beta   90.00
_cell.angle_gamma   90.00
#
_symmetry.space_group_name_H-M   'P 1'
#
loop_
_entity.id
_entity.type
_entity.pdbx_description
1 polymer ?
#
loop_
_entity_poly.entity_id
_entity_poly.type
_entity_poly.pdbx_seq_one_letter_code
_entity_poly.pdbx_strand_id
1 'polypeptide(L)'
;MDKGTNALDVLEGRSYRLQHPWVGIVNRSQADINKNIDMIMARRKEREYFATSPDYGHLANKMGSEYLAKLLSKHLEAVIRSRIPSITYMINKSIDELDTELDHLGRPIAVDAGAQLYTILELCRAFDRIFKEHLDGGRPGGDRIYGVFDNQLPAALRKLPFDRHLSLQNVRRVVSEADGYQPHLIAPEQGYRRLIEGALGYFRGPAEASADAVHFVLKELVRKSIGETQELKRFPTLQAEIAAASNEALERFREDGKKTVLRLVDMESSYLTVDFFRKLPQEVEKGGNVGGNPASMSVDRYTEGHFRRIASNVSSYIAMVSETLRSTIPKAVVYCQVKEAKQSLLNHFYTQIGKKEAKQLAQLLDEDPALMERRQQCAKRLELYKSARDEIDSVSWAR
;
A
#
# COMPACT_ATOMS: atom_id res chain seq x y z
N MET A 1 56.24 61.84 0.55
CA MET A 1 55.94 62.88 1.55
C MET A 1 56.86 64.05 1.27
N ASP A 2 56.31 65.25 1.29
CA ASP A 2 57.08 66.47 1.07
C ASP A 2 57.98 66.74 2.27
N LYS A 3 59.14 67.32 2.00
CA LYS A 3 60.17 67.56 3.02
C LYS A 3 59.62 68.52 4.07
N GLY A 4 59.45 68.03 5.30
CA GLY A 4 58.86 68.79 6.42
C GLY A 4 57.42 68.39 6.81
N THR A 5 56.82 67.41 6.13
CA THR A 5 55.49 66.87 6.47
C THR A 5 55.58 65.43 6.99
N ASN A 6 54.72 65.07 7.96
CA ASN A 6 54.59 63.71 8.47
C ASN A 6 53.12 63.29 8.56
N ALA A 7 52.87 61.98 8.62
CA ALA A 7 51.53 61.38 8.72
C ALA A 7 51.24 60.89 10.15
N LEU A 8 51.92 61.44 11.17
CA LEU A 8 51.89 60.93 12.53
C LEU A 8 50.47 60.95 13.12
N ASP A 9 49.76 62.07 12.94
CA ASP A 9 48.39 62.22 13.45
C ASP A 9 47.40 61.23 12.84
N VAL A 10 47.63 60.80 11.60
CA VAL A 10 46.82 59.75 10.95
C VAL A 10 47.22 58.38 11.48
N LEU A 11 48.51 58.07 11.51
CA LEU A 11 49.02 56.76 11.96
C LEU A 11 48.70 56.46 13.43
N GLU A 12 48.68 57.48 14.29
CA GLU A 12 48.27 57.36 15.69
C GLU A 12 46.74 57.38 15.88
N GLY A 13 45.97 57.57 14.80
CA GLY A 13 44.51 57.63 14.84
C GLY A 13 43.97 58.88 15.54
N ARG A 14 44.78 59.94 15.69
CA ARG A 14 44.36 61.23 16.27
C ARG A 14 43.48 62.02 15.28
N SER A 15 43.79 61.96 14.00
CA SER A 15 43.02 62.63 12.94
C SER A 15 41.75 61.84 12.56
N TYR A 16 41.89 60.54 12.31
CA TYR A 16 40.76 59.65 11.96
C TYR A 16 40.88 58.31 12.69
N ARG A 17 39.90 58.00 13.53
CA ARG A 17 39.82 56.73 14.27
C ARG A 17 39.13 55.65 13.46
N LEU A 18 39.80 54.54 13.24
CA LEU A 18 39.28 53.34 12.60
C LEU A 18 39.07 52.22 13.62
N GLN A 19 38.25 51.22 13.29
CA GLN A 19 38.11 50.00 14.10
C GLN A 19 39.39 49.15 14.12
N HIS A 20 40.21 49.26 13.08
CA HIS A 20 41.53 48.63 12.98
C HIS A 20 42.61 49.71 12.79
N PRO A 21 43.81 49.52 13.37
CA PRO A 21 44.84 50.56 13.36
C PRO A 21 45.35 50.84 11.95
N TRP A 22 45.76 52.08 11.72
CA TRP A 22 46.51 52.45 10.53
C TRP A 22 47.89 51.79 10.52
N VAL A 23 48.33 51.31 9.36
CA VAL A 23 49.65 50.71 9.18
C VAL A 23 50.35 51.39 8.01
N GLY A 24 51.47 52.04 8.28
CA GLY A 24 52.33 52.65 7.26
C GLY A 24 53.24 51.60 6.62
N ILE A 25 53.39 51.67 5.29
CA ILE A 25 54.26 50.79 4.50
C ILE A 25 55.17 51.64 3.63
N VAL A 26 56.42 51.19 3.47
CA VAL A 26 57.36 51.79 2.52
C VAL A 26 57.65 50.79 1.41
N ASN A 27 57.14 51.11 0.22
CA ASN A 27 57.36 50.30 -0.98
C ASN A 27 58.61 50.72 -1.75
N ARG A 28 59.02 49.86 -2.70
CA ARG A 28 60.08 50.16 -3.67
C ARG A 28 59.70 51.38 -4.52
N SER A 29 60.66 52.29 -4.73
CA SER A 29 60.50 53.39 -5.68
C SER A 29 60.66 52.91 -7.13
N GLN A 30 60.30 53.75 -8.11
CA GLN A 30 60.52 53.43 -9.52
C GLN A 30 62.00 53.16 -9.85
N ALA A 31 62.92 53.86 -9.18
CA ALA A 31 64.36 53.64 -9.33
C ALA A 31 64.80 52.29 -8.73
N ASP A 32 64.21 51.86 -7.61
CA ASP A 32 64.50 50.56 -7.00
C ASP A 32 63.96 49.40 -7.86
N ILE A 33 62.82 49.61 -8.53
CA ILE A 33 62.25 48.64 -9.49
C ILE A 33 63.16 48.53 -10.72
N ASN A 34 63.57 49.66 -11.30
CA ASN A 34 64.48 49.67 -12.45
C ASN A 34 65.84 49.02 -12.15
N LYS A 35 66.27 49.04 -10.88
CA LYS A 35 67.50 48.39 -10.39
C LYS A 35 67.30 46.93 -9.94
N ASN A 36 66.10 46.36 -10.13
CA ASN A 36 65.74 45.01 -9.70
C ASN A 36 66.10 44.70 -8.24
N ILE A 37 65.84 45.65 -7.34
CA ILE A 37 66.10 45.42 -5.91
C ILE A 37 65.17 44.32 -5.41
N ASP A 38 65.77 43.30 -4.80
CA ASP A 38 65.08 42.17 -4.22
C ASP A 38 64.14 42.57 -3.08
N MET A 39 63.06 41.80 -2.90
CA MET A 39 62.03 42.02 -1.89
C MET A 39 62.58 41.90 -0.47
N ILE A 40 63.56 41.02 -0.22
CA ILE A 40 64.20 40.90 1.10
C ILE A 40 64.94 42.19 1.45
N MET A 41 65.66 42.75 0.48
CA MET A 41 66.36 44.03 0.64
C MET A 41 65.40 45.20 0.81
N ALA A 42 64.28 45.22 0.07
CA ALA A 42 63.23 46.23 0.24
C ALA A 42 62.62 46.20 1.65
N ARG A 43 62.30 45.01 2.19
CA ARG A 43 61.80 44.85 3.57
C ARG A 43 62.83 45.24 4.62
N ARG A 44 64.12 45.00 4.37
CA ARG A 44 65.20 45.47 5.26
C ARG A 44 65.26 47.00 5.29
N LYS A 45 65.23 47.65 4.12
CA LYS A 45 65.18 49.11 4.00
C LYS A 45 63.93 49.70 4.68
N GLU A 46 62.78 49.04 4.55
CA GLU A 46 61.55 49.46 5.24
C GLU A 46 61.70 49.42 6.77
N ARG A 47 62.24 48.33 7.32
CA ARG A 47 62.50 48.22 8.77
C ARG A 47 63.49 49.27 9.25
N GLU A 48 64.57 49.48 8.51
CA GLU A 48 65.57 50.49 8.82
C GLU A 48 64.98 51.90 8.76
N TYR A 49 64.15 52.21 7.77
CA TYR A 49 63.44 53.49 7.67
C TYR A 49 62.59 53.76 8.92
N PHE A 50 61.74 52.82 9.32
CA PHE A 50 60.90 53.01 10.49
C PHE A 50 61.69 53.05 11.80
N ALA A 51 62.78 52.28 11.93
CA ALA A 51 63.62 52.26 13.13
C ALA A 51 64.47 53.53 13.31
N THR A 52 64.96 54.10 12.21
CA THR A 52 65.87 55.26 12.22
C THR A 52 65.16 56.60 12.03
N SER A 53 63.87 56.59 11.68
CA SER A 53 63.09 57.81 11.49
C SER A 53 62.87 58.56 12.81
N PRO A 54 63.13 59.88 12.86
CA PRO A 54 62.89 60.70 14.05
C PRO A 54 61.39 60.82 14.38
N ASP A 55 60.52 60.80 13.37
CA ASP A 55 59.07 60.95 13.53
C ASP A 55 58.36 59.61 13.80
N TYR A 56 58.89 58.48 13.29
CA TYR A 56 58.21 57.18 13.33
C TYR A 56 58.90 56.11 14.19
N GLY A 57 60.06 56.42 14.77
CA GLY A 57 60.87 55.47 15.55
C GLY A 57 60.10 54.77 16.67
N HIS A 58 59.25 55.50 17.39
CA HIS A 58 58.41 54.93 18.46
C HIS A 58 57.28 54.03 17.93
N LEU A 59 56.93 54.14 16.65
CA LEU A 59 55.90 53.33 15.99
C LEU A 59 56.50 52.16 15.19
N ALA A 60 57.82 52.00 15.12
CA ALA A 60 58.48 51.01 14.27
C ALA A 60 57.94 49.57 14.45
N ASN A 61 57.57 49.19 15.68
CA ASN A 61 57.01 47.87 16.00
C ASN A 61 55.57 47.64 15.50
N LYS A 62 54.88 48.70 15.06
CA LYS A 62 53.48 48.69 14.57
C LYS A 62 53.38 49.12 13.10
N MET A 63 54.50 49.20 12.39
CA MET A 63 54.59 49.66 11.01
C MET A 63 55.30 48.64 10.13
N GLY A 64 55.18 48.83 8.82
CA GLY A 64 55.81 48.00 7.81
C GLY A 64 54.97 46.80 7.37
N SER A 65 55.41 46.22 6.26
CA SER A 65 54.70 45.16 5.54
C SER A 65 54.61 43.86 6.35
N GLU A 66 55.63 43.55 7.16
CA GLU A 66 55.64 42.35 8.00
C GLU A 66 54.62 42.45 9.15
N TYR A 67 54.51 43.63 9.76
CA TYR A 67 53.48 43.88 10.78
C TYR A 67 52.08 43.82 10.17
N LEU A 68 51.86 44.44 8.99
CA LEU A 68 50.58 44.36 8.30
C LEU A 68 50.18 42.92 8.01
N ALA A 69 51.09 42.11 7.48
CA ALA A 69 50.83 40.69 7.18
C ALA A 69 50.39 39.94 8.44
N LYS A 70 51.10 40.10 9.57
CA LYS A 70 50.73 39.49 10.86
C LYS A 70 49.38 39.98 11.36
N LEU A 71 49.09 41.28 11.23
CA LEU A 71 47.82 41.87 11.64
C LEU A 71 46.64 41.31 10.83
N LEU A 72 46.78 41.25 9.50
CA LEU A 72 45.78 40.69 8.58
C LEU A 72 45.56 39.20 8.82
N SER A 73 46.63 38.42 9.01
CA SER A 73 46.53 36.99 9.36
C SER A 73 45.78 36.77 10.67
N LYS A 74 46.11 37.55 11.73
CA LYS A 74 45.41 37.47 13.02
C LYS A 74 43.93 37.84 12.89
N HIS A 75 43.62 38.88 12.11
CA HIS A 75 42.24 39.30 11.89
C HIS A 75 41.45 38.24 11.11
N LEU A 76 42.02 37.71 10.02
CA LEU A 76 41.42 36.63 9.25
C LEU A 76 41.18 35.38 10.09
N GLU A 77 42.15 34.97 10.91
CA GLU A 77 41.99 33.82 11.82
C GLU A 77 40.84 34.04 12.81
N ALA A 78 40.73 35.24 13.40
CA ALA A 78 39.65 35.58 14.32
C ALA A 78 38.28 35.52 13.65
N VAL A 79 38.17 36.06 12.43
CA VAL A 79 36.92 36.02 11.64
C VAL A 79 36.56 34.57 11.29
N ILE A 80 37.52 33.78 10.80
CA ILE A 80 37.31 32.35 10.48
C ILE A 80 36.82 31.60 11.72
N ARG A 81 37.51 31.72 12.86
CA ARG A 81 37.15 31.07 14.12
C ARG A 81 35.75 31.45 14.59
N SER A 82 35.35 32.71 14.44
CA SER A 82 34.02 33.17 14.83
C SER A 82 32.90 32.60 13.93
N ARG A 83 33.21 32.28 12.67
CA ARG A 83 32.24 31.77 11.69
C ARG A 83 32.13 30.25 11.67
N ILE A 84 33.19 29.52 12.04
CA ILE A 84 33.21 28.04 12.05
C ILE A 84 32.00 27.43 12.77
N PRO A 85 31.63 27.81 14.02
CA PRO A 85 30.50 27.18 14.71
C PRO A 85 29.17 27.30 13.97
N SER A 86 28.92 28.45 13.33
CA SER A 86 27.72 28.67 12.51
C SER A 86 27.73 27.84 11.23
N ILE A 87 28.90 27.63 10.62
CA ILE A 87 29.06 26.79 9.42
C ILE A 87 28.87 25.32 9.80
N THR A 88 29.48 24.85 10.89
CA THR A 88 29.30 23.48 11.41
C THR A 88 27.83 23.20 11.71
N TYR A 89 27.12 24.13 12.36
CA TYR A 89 25.70 23.99 12.62
C TYR A 89 24.89 23.86 11.32
N MET A 90 25.15 24.71 10.32
CA MET A 90 24.48 24.65 9.02
C MET A 90 24.73 23.30 8.32
N ILE A 91 25.99 22.83 8.32
CA ILE A 91 26.36 21.56 7.71
C ILE A 91 25.64 20.39 8.38
N ASN A 92 25.68 20.31 9.72
CA ASN A 92 25.01 19.23 10.45
C ASN A 92 23.49 19.26 10.22
N LYS A 93 22.87 20.44 10.24
CA LYS A 93 21.45 20.57 9.92
C LYS A 93 21.13 20.10 8.49
N SER A 94 21.96 20.46 7.51
CA SER A 94 21.78 20.00 6.13
C SER A 94 22.03 18.50 5.97
N ILE A 95 22.93 17.90 6.74
CA ILE A 95 23.12 16.45 6.80
C ILE A 95 21.83 15.78 7.29
N ASP A 96 21.26 16.24 8.41
CA ASP A 96 20.03 15.68 8.97
C ASP A 96 18.84 15.81 8.00
N GLU A 97 18.70 16.97 7.34
CA GLU A 97 17.66 17.20 6.32
C GLU A 97 17.83 16.26 5.10
N LEU A 98 19.07 16.01 4.66
CA LEU A 98 19.36 15.13 3.53
C LEU A 98 19.22 13.64 3.89
N ASP A 99 19.65 13.22 5.09
CA ASP A 99 19.46 11.85 5.57
C ASP A 99 17.96 11.53 5.70
N THR A 100 17.16 12.44 6.26
CA THR A 100 15.71 12.27 6.32
C THR A 100 15.07 12.24 4.92
N GLU A 101 15.49 13.08 3.97
CA GLU A 101 15.00 13.02 2.60
C GLU A 101 15.34 11.67 1.92
N LEU A 102 16.56 11.15 2.11
CA LEU A 102 16.96 9.85 1.58
C LEU A 102 16.17 8.69 2.18
N ASP A 103 15.84 8.73 3.47
CA ASP A 103 14.97 7.74 4.10
C ASP A 103 13.58 7.71 3.45
N HIS A 104 13.02 8.88 3.10
CA HIS A 104 11.75 8.98 2.39
C HIS A 104 11.84 8.52 0.93
N LEU A 105 12.94 8.83 0.23
CA LEU A 105 13.18 8.37 -1.14
C LEU A 105 13.50 6.86 -1.20
N GLY A 106 13.90 6.28 -0.07
CA GLY A 106 14.24 4.88 0.08
C GLY A 106 15.63 4.51 -0.44
N ARG A 107 16.06 3.28 -0.16
CA ARG A 107 17.41 2.80 -0.49
C ARG A 107 17.60 2.50 -1.98
N PRO A 108 18.82 2.65 -2.53
CA PRO A 108 19.14 2.19 -3.87
C PRO A 108 18.88 0.69 -4.05
N ILE A 109 18.41 0.31 -5.23
CA ILE A 109 18.26 -1.10 -5.60
C ILE A 109 19.65 -1.68 -5.90
N ALA A 110 19.90 -2.89 -5.40
CA ALA A 110 21.13 -3.62 -5.69
C ALA A 110 21.19 -4.07 -7.17
N VAL A 111 22.40 -4.15 -7.72
CA VAL A 111 22.64 -4.59 -9.11
C VAL A 111 22.57 -6.12 -9.23
N ASP A 112 22.82 -6.82 -8.14
CA ASP A 112 22.77 -8.28 -8.06
C ASP A 112 21.34 -8.82 -8.18
N ALA A 113 21.18 -9.86 -9.02
CA ALA A 113 19.90 -10.51 -9.26
C ALA A 113 19.29 -11.14 -7.99
N GLY A 114 20.14 -11.68 -7.10
CA GLY A 114 19.70 -12.26 -5.82
C GLY A 114 19.07 -11.22 -4.90
N ALA A 115 19.69 -10.06 -4.77
CA ALA A 115 19.22 -8.94 -3.97
C ALA A 115 17.98 -8.28 -4.60
N GLN A 116 17.89 -8.20 -5.93
CA GLN A 116 16.67 -7.76 -6.62
C GLN A 116 15.50 -8.71 -6.32
N LEU A 117 15.72 -10.02 -6.45
CA LEU A 117 14.73 -11.03 -6.10
C LEU A 117 14.31 -10.92 -4.63
N TYR A 118 15.27 -10.80 -3.71
CA TYR A 118 15.00 -10.61 -2.29
C TYR A 118 14.11 -9.38 -2.04
N THR A 119 14.45 -8.25 -2.67
CA THR A 119 13.70 -7.00 -2.55
C THR A 119 12.26 -7.17 -3.04
N ILE A 120 12.06 -7.80 -4.20
CA ILE A 120 10.71 -8.07 -4.73
C ILE A 120 9.91 -8.94 -3.76
N LEU A 121 10.52 -9.99 -3.21
CA LEU A 121 9.86 -10.89 -2.26
C LEU A 121 9.53 -10.19 -0.93
N GLU A 122 10.38 -9.29 -0.47
CA GLU A 122 10.13 -8.46 0.72
C GLU A 122 8.93 -7.54 0.50
N LEU A 123 8.86 -6.85 -0.63
CA LEU A 123 7.73 -6.01 -1.01
C LEU A 123 6.43 -6.80 -1.14
N CYS A 124 6.49 -8.01 -1.71
CA CYS A 124 5.33 -8.92 -1.78
C CYS A 124 4.85 -9.33 -0.38
N ARG A 125 5.77 -9.62 0.56
CA ARG A 125 5.41 -9.94 1.95
C ARG A 125 4.77 -8.74 2.67
N ALA A 126 5.26 -7.53 2.41
CA ALA A 126 4.68 -6.31 2.96
C ALA A 126 3.23 -6.11 2.47
N PHE A 127 2.99 -6.29 1.16
CA PHE A 127 1.65 -6.31 0.58
C PHE A 127 0.77 -7.42 1.18
N ASP A 128 1.27 -8.67 1.23
CA ASP A 128 0.53 -9.82 1.78
C ASP A 128 0.11 -9.58 3.23
N ARG A 129 0.96 -8.95 4.04
CA ARG A 129 0.65 -8.60 5.42
C ARG A 129 -0.53 -7.62 5.48
N ILE A 130 -0.47 -6.52 4.71
CA ILE A 130 -1.54 -5.51 4.69
C ILE A 130 -2.86 -6.11 4.18
N PHE A 131 -2.80 -6.94 3.14
CA PHE A 131 -3.98 -7.63 2.62
C PHE A 131 -4.62 -8.56 3.66
N LYS A 132 -3.80 -9.33 4.39
CA LYS A 132 -4.26 -10.20 5.49
C LYS A 132 -4.86 -9.39 6.63
N GLU A 133 -4.30 -8.23 6.99
CA GLU A 133 -4.86 -7.32 7.99
C GLU A 133 -6.25 -6.81 7.58
N HIS A 134 -6.49 -6.50 6.31
CA HIS A 134 -7.83 -6.17 5.82
C HIS A 134 -8.83 -7.33 5.93
N LEU A 135 -8.40 -8.56 5.63
CA LEU A 135 -9.26 -9.74 5.72
C LEU A 135 -9.58 -10.12 7.16
N ASP A 136 -8.60 -10.01 8.06
CA ASP A 136 -8.74 -10.39 9.47
C ASP A 136 -9.40 -9.30 10.34
N GLY A 137 -9.73 -8.15 9.76
CA GLY A 137 -10.42 -7.05 10.44
C GLY A 137 -9.50 -6.07 11.19
N GLY A 138 -8.18 -6.18 11.02
CA GLY A 138 -7.22 -5.17 11.48
C GLY A 138 -7.30 -3.86 10.68
N ARG A 139 -7.86 -3.91 9.47
CA ARG A 139 -8.13 -2.75 8.60
C ARG A 139 -9.55 -2.82 8.00
N PRO A 140 -10.16 -1.68 7.65
CA PRO A 140 -11.53 -1.66 7.14
C PRO A 140 -11.65 -2.29 5.74
N GLY A 141 -12.79 -2.91 5.45
CA GLY A 141 -13.14 -3.40 4.11
C GLY A 141 -13.45 -4.90 4.06
N GLY A 142 -12.78 -5.72 4.87
CA GLY A 142 -13.09 -7.16 4.98
C GLY A 142 -14.47 -7.43 5.57
N ASP A 143 -14.95 -6.53 6.43
CA ASP A 143 -16.29 -6.55 7.04
C ASP A 143 -17.43 -6.60 6.01
N ARG A 144 -17.21 -6.04 4.81
CA ARG A 144 -18.17 -6.05 3.70
C ARG A 144 -18.53 -7.46 3.24
N ILE A 145 -17.67 -8.46 3.48
CA ILE A 145 -17.95 -9.87 3.17
C ILE A 145 -19.12 -10.37 4.03
N TYR A 146 -19.17 -10.02 5.32
CA TYR A 146 -20.32 -10.32 6.18
C TYR A 146 -21.59 -9.65 5.65
N GLY A 147 -21.48 -8.43 5.15
CA GLY A 147 -22.61 -7.75 4.49
C GLY A 147 -23.20 -8.52 3.31
N VAL A 148 -22.39 -9.26 2.54
CA VAL A 148 -22.89 -10.13 1.47
C VAL A 148 -23.71 -11.29 2.05
N PHE A 149 -23.20 -11.96 3.09
CA PHE A 149 -23.82 -13.16 3.65
C PHE A 149 -24.99 -12.89 4.58
N ASP A 150 -24.92 -11.83 5.39
CA ASP A 150 -25.92 -11.55 6.42
C ASP A 150 -27.08 -10.71 5.89
N ASN A 151 -26.84 -9.92 4.83
CA ASN A 151 -27.84 -9.01 4.26
C ASN A 151 -28.22 -9.36 2.82
N GLN A 152 -27.26 -9.40 1.90
CA GLN A 152 -27.55 -9.52 0.46
C GLN A 152 -28.13 -10.89 0.10
N LEU A 153 -27.49 -11.97 0.54
CA LEU A 153 -27.95 -13.34 0.27
C LEU A 153 -29.35 -13.59 0.86
N PRO A 154 -29.64 -13.32 2.16
CA PRO A 154 -30.99 -13.51 2.71
C PRO A 154 -32.04 -12.63 2.05
N ALA A 155 -31.68 -11.41 1.62
CA ALA A 155 -32.59 -10.56 0.85
C ALA A 155 -32.87 -11.14 -0.55
N ALA A 156 -31.87 -11.70 -1.22
CA ALA A 156 -32.02 -12.35 -2.53
C ALA A 156 -32.89 -13.60 -2.45
N LEU A 157 -32.69 -14.44 -1.42
CA LEU A 157 -33.50 -15.66 -1.19
C LEU A 157 -34.98 -15.31 -0.94
N ARG A 158 -35.28 -14.25 -0.18
CA ARG A 158 -36.65 -13.80 0.08
C ARG A 158 -37.37 -13.22 -1.15
N LYS A 159 -36.63 -12.75 -2.16
CA LYS A 159 -37.18 -12.16 -3.39
C LYS A 159 -37.47 -13.19 -4.48
N LEU A 160 -37.22 -14.48 -4.23
CA LEU A 160 -37.47 -15.53 -5.20
C LEU A 160 -38.97 -15.69 -5.46
N PRO A 161 -39.38 -15.97 -6.72
CA PRO A 161 -40.79 -15.95 -7.13
C PRO A 161 -41.56 -17.22 -6.73
N PHE A 162 -41.40 -17.69 -5.49
CA PHE A 162 -42.03 -18.92 -5.02
C PHE A 162 -43.55 -18.84 -4.99
N ASP A 163 -44.14 -17.67 -4.70
CA ASP A 163 -45.60 -17.48 -4.73
C ASP A 163 -46.18 -17.71 -6.13
N ARG A 164 -45.47 -17.26 -7.17
CA ARG A 164 -45.86 -17.49 -8.56
C ARG A 164 -45.67 -18.95 -8.95
N HIS A 165 -44.54 -19.53 -8.57
CA HIS A 165 -44.21 -20.93 -8.86
C HIS A 165 -45.14 -21.92 -8.16
N LEU A 166 -45.55 -21.64 -6.93
CA LEU A 166 -46.45 -22.47 -6.13
C LEU A 166 -47.92 -22.04 -6.22
N SER A 167 -48.25 -21.18 -7.19
CA SER A 167 -49.64 -20.80 -7.47
C SER A 167 -50.49 -22.02 -7.80
N LEU A 168 -51.75 -22.02 -7.37
CA LEU A 168 -52.67 -23.15 -7.56
C LEU A 168 -52.79 -23.59 -9.01
N GLN A 169 -52.81 -22.62 -9.94
CA GLN A 169 -52.86 -22.89 -11.37
C GLN A 169 -51.61 -23.62 -11.85
N ASN A 170 -50.42 -23.21 -11.41
CA ASN A 170 -49.17 -23.86 -11.79
C ASN A 170 -49.03 -25.24 -11.15
N VAL A 171 -49.34 -25.38 -9.86
CA VAL A 171 -49.28 -26.65 -9.14
C VAL A 171 -50.22 -27.67 -9.79
N ARG A 172 -51.47 -27.29 -10.07
CA ARG A 172 -52.42 -28.15 -10.79
C ARG A 172 -51.85 -28.60 -12.13
N ARG A 173 -51.33 -27.67 -12.92
CA ARG A 173 -50.73 -27.99 -14.22
C ARG A 173 -49.58 -28.98 -14.08
N VAL A 174 -48.58 -28.68 -13.26
CA VAL A 174 -47.36 -29.51 -13.14
C VAL A 174 -47.66 -30.89 -12.57
N VAL A 175 -48.52 -30.98 -11.55
CA VAL A 175 -48.91 -32.26 -10.93
C VAL A 175 -49.73 -33.09 -11.92
N SER A 176 -50.74 -32.50 -12.56
CA SER A 176 -51.55 -33.23 -13.57
C SER A 176 -50.74 -33.66 -14.80
N GLU A 177 -49.73 -32.90 -15.22
CA GLU A 177 -48.82 -33.27 -16.30
C GLU A 177 -47.81 -34.36 -15.89
N ALA A 178 -47.35 -34.36 -14.65
CA ALA A 178 -46.32 -35.27 -14.17
C ALA A 178 -46.87 -36.65 -13.81
N ASP A 179 -48.04 -36.67 -13.17
CA ASP A 179 -48.67 -37.90 -12.71
C ASP A 179 -49.66 -38.43 -13.78
N GLY A 180 -50.23 -37.56 -14.63
CA GLY A 180 -51.21 -37.93 -15.65
C GLY A 180 -52.64 -38.01 -15.10
N TYR A 181 -53.60 -38.38 -15.97
CA TYR A 181 -55.05 -38.35 -15.65
C TYR A 181 -55.55 -39.55 -14.82
N GLN A 182 -54.69 -40.51 -14.48
CA GLN A 182 -55.10 -41.72 -13.75
C GLN A 182 -55.06 -41.49 -12.23
N PRO A 183 -56.03 -42.01 -11.44
CA PRO A 183 -55.95 -41.97 -9.99
C PRO A 183 -54.81 -42.88 -9.49
N HIS A 184 -53.76 -42.27 -8.96
CA HIS A 184 -52.61 -42.99 -8.42
C HIS A 184 -52.99 -43.67 -7.09
N LEU A 185 -52.59 -44.94 -6.94
CA LEU A 185 -52.74 -45.72 -5.70
C LEU A 185 -51.71 -45.35 -4.62
N ILE A 186 -50.66 -44.59 -5.00
CA ILE A 186 -49.56 -44.12 -4.16
C ILE A 186 -49.46 -42.60 -4.35
N ALA A 187 -49.06 -41.84 -3.32
CA ALA A 187 -48.96 -40.37 -3.36
C ALA A 187 -48.20 -39.87 -4.62
N PRO A 188 -48.59 -38.74 -5.23
CA PRO A 188 -47.98 -38.22 -6.46
C PRO A 188 -46.49 -37.90 -6.28
N GLU A 189 -45.61 -38.86 -6.54
CA GLU A 189 -44.17 -38.70 -6.33
C GLU A 189 -43.56 -37.76 -7.38
N GLN A 190 -44.06 -37.81 -8.61
CA GLN A 190 -43.44 -37.13 -9.75
C GLN A 190 -43.83 -35.66 -9.83
N GLY A 191 -45.09 -35.32 -9.54
CA GLY A 191 -45.54 -33.93 -9.42
C GLY A 191 -44.80 -33.15 -8.32
N TYR A 192 -44.61 -33.75 -7.14
CA TYR A 192 -43.82 -33.16 -6.05
C TYR A 192 -42.37 -32.94 -6.46
N ARG A 193 -41.73 -33.97 -7.03
CA ARG A 193 -40.33 -33.91 -7.46
C ARG A 193 -40.11 -32.78 -8.47
N ARG A 194 -40.95 -32.68 -9.50
CA ARG A 194 -40.84 -31.59 -10.51
C ARG A 194 -41.05 -30.20 -9.94
N LEU A 195 -42.02 -30.04 -9.03
CA LEU A 195 -42.25 -28.75 -8.38
C LEU A 195 -41.06 -28.32 -7.52
N ILE A 196 -40.49 -29.25 -6.77
CA ILE A 196 -39.32 -29.01 -5.93
C ILE A 196 -38.10 -28.70 -6.79
N GLU A 197 -37.75 -29.54 -7.76
CA GLU A 197 -36.62 -29.30 -8.68
C GLU A 197 -36.72 -27.93 -9.36
N GLY A 198 -37.90 -27.59 -9.88
CA GLY A 198 -38.14 -26.27 -10.49
C GLY A 198 -37.99 -25.11 -9.51
N ALA A 199 -38.35 -25.30 -8.24
CA ALA A 199 -38.17 -24.30 -7.20
C ALA A 199 -36.70 -24.15 -6.79
N LEU A 200 -36.00 -25.27 -6.60
CA LEU A 200 -34.60 -25.29 -6.17
C LEU A 200 -33.67 -24.67 -7.21
N GLY A 201 -34.02 -24.77 -8.50
CA GLY A 201 -33.31 -24.09 -9.58
C GLY A 201 -33.19 -22.56 -9.40
N TYR A 202 -34.16 -21.92 -8.73
CA TYR A 202 -34.10 -20.48 -8.46
C TYR A 202 -32.99 -20.08 -7.48
N PHE A 203 -32.48 -21.01 -6.64
CA PHE A 203 -31.39 -20.72 -5.70
C PHE A 203 -30.03 -20.55 -6.39
N ARG A 204 -29.86 -21.03 -7.62
CA ARG A 204 -28.61 -20.92 -8.38
C ARG A 204 -28.18 -19.47 -8.56
N GLY A 205 -29.12 -18.59 -8.93
CA GLY A 205 -28.85 -17.16 -9.14
C GLY A 205 -28.30 -16.45 -7.90
N PRO A 206 -29.01 -16.47 -6.74
CA PRO A 206 -28.50 -15.92 -5.49
C PRO A 206 -27.17 -16.52 -5.02
N ALA A 207 -26.95 -17.82 -5.24
CA ALA A 207 -25.71 -18.50 -4.89
C ALA A 207 -24.52 -17.97 -5.71
N GLU A 208 -24.67 -17.91 -7.04
CA GLU A 208 -23.65 -17.33 -7.94
C GLU A 208 -23.39 -15.85 -7.63
N ALA A 209 -24.46 -15.06 -7.42
CA ALA A 209 -24.36 -13.65 -7.10
C ALA A 209 -23.59 -13.40 -5.80
N SER A 210 -23.73 -14.29 -4.81
CA SER A 210 -22.96 -14.22 -3.56
C SER A 210 -21.47 -14.47 -3.78
N ALA A 211 -21.13 -15.45 -4.63
CA ALA A 211 -19.75 -15.71 -5.03
C ALA A 211 -19.15 -14.52 -5.80
N ASP A 212 -19.92 -13.89 -6.70
CA ASP A 212 -19.53 -12.69 -7.45
C ASP A 212 -19.30 -11.47 -6.55
N ALA A 213 -20.21 -11.23 -5.61
CA ALA A 213 -20.12 -10.11 -4.69
C ALA A 213 -18.86 -10.20 -3.79
N VAL A 214 -18.53 -11.39 -3.29
CA VAL A 214 -17.30 -11.60 -2.51
C VAL A 214 -16.06 -11.39 -3.36
N HIS A 215 -16.01 -11.92 -4.58
CA HIS A 215 -14.90 -11.68 -5.50
C HIS A 215 -14.66 -10.18 -5.74
N PHE A 216 -15.73 -9.39 -5.94
CA PHE A 216 -15.60 -7.94 -6.09
C PHE A 216 -15.00 -7.27 -4.85
N VAL A 217 -15.42 -7.68 -3.64
CA VAL A 217 -14.83 -7.18 -2.39
C VAL A 217 -13.34 -7.52 -2.33
N LEU A 218 -12.94 -8.76 -2.65
CA LEU A 218 -11.54 -9.19 -2.64
C LEU A 218 -10.67 -8.37 -3.62
N LYS A 219 -11.18 -8.07 -4.83
CA LYS A 219 -10.46 -7.21 -5.80
C LYS A 219 -10.24 -5.79 -5.27
N GLU A 220 -11.26 -5.22 -4.63
CA GLU A 220 -11.12 -3.90 -3.99
C GLU A 220 -10.11 -3.93 -2.84
N LEU A 221 -10.05 -5.01 -2.06
CA LEU A 221 -9.05 -5.17 -1.01
C LEU A 221 -7.63 -5.27 -1.57
N VAL A 222 -7.41 -5.98 -2.68
CA VAL A 222 -6.12 -5.99 -3.39
C VAL A 222 -5.71 -4.58 -3.79
N ARG A 223 -6.61 -3.84 -4.45
CA ARG A 223 -6.34 -2.46 -4.89
C ARG A 223 -5.98 -1.54 -3.71
N LYS A 224 -6.71 -1.63 -2.59
CA LYS A 224 -6.41 -0.87 -1.37
C LYS A 224 -5.06 -1.26 -0.77
N SER A 225 -4.79 -2.55 -0.66
CA SER A 225 -3.56 -3.07 -0.06
C SER A 225 -2.32 -2.62 -0.83
N ILE A 226 -2.39 -2.62 -2.17
CA ILE A 226 -1.33 -2.06 -3.03
C ILE A 226 -1.11 -0.57 -2.72
N GLY A 227 -2.19 0.23 -2.66
CA GLY A 227 -2.08 1.68 -2.40
C GLY A 227 -1.59 2.04 -1.00
N GLU A 228 -1.88 1.19 0.00
CA GLU A 228 -1.44 1.38 1.39
C GLU A 228 0.00 0.93 1.63
N THR A 229 0.55 0.07 0.77
CA THR A 229 1.94 -0.40 0.83
C THR A 229 2.90 0.70 0.36
N GLN A 230 3.41 1.52 1.30
CA GLN A 230 4.23 2.70 0.97
C GLN A 230 5.48 2.37 0.17
N GLU A 231 6.17 1.29 0.53
CA GLU A 231 7.40 0.85 -0.14
C GLU A 231 7.17 0.48 -1.61
N LEU A 232 5.97 -0.04 -1.92
CA LEU A 232 5.59 -0.47 -3.25
C LEU A 232 5.31 0.73 -4.17
N LYS A 233 5.00 1.92 -3.62
CA LYS A 233 4.72 3.14 -4.39
C LYS A 233 5.83 3.53 -5.36
N ARG A 234 7.08 3.16 -5.02
CA ARG A 234 8.28 3.43 -5.82
C ARG A 234 8.38 2.60 -7.10
N PHE A 235 7.65 1.49 -7.19
CA PHE A 235 7.79 0.49 -8.26
C PHE A 235 6.46 0.26 -8.99
N PRO A 236 6.07 1.15 -9.93
CA PRO A 236 4.79 1.06 -10.64
C PRO A 236 4.63 -0.26 -11.42
N THR A 237 5.69 -0.76 -12.05
CA THR A 237 5.61 -2.02 -12.81
C THR A 237 5.37 -3.20 -11.87
N LEU A 238 6.06 -3.27 -10.73
CA LEU A 238 5.79 -4.30 -9.73
C LEU A 238 4.36 -4.21 -9.16
N GLN A 239 3.83 -3.01 -8.92
CA GLN A 239 2.42 -2.85 -8.52
C GLN A 239 1.46 -3.43 -9.55
N ALA A 240 1.66 -3.11 -10.83
CA ALA A 240 0.82 -3.61 -11.91
C ALA A 240 0.87 -5.14 -12.02
N GLU A 241 2.06 -5.72 -11.88
CA GLU A 241 2.27 -7.17 -11.93
C GLU A 241 1.67 -7.89 -10.72
N ILE A 242 1.83 -7.35 -9.50
CA ILE A 242 1.16 -7.87 -8.29
C ILE A 242 -0.37 -7.79 -8.44
N ALA A 243 -0.89 -6.66 -8.95
CA ALA A 243 -2.32 -6.49 -9.19
C ALA A 243 -2.84 -7.50 -10.21
N ALA A 244 -2.14 -7.68 -11.33
CA ALA A 244 -2.50 -8.61 -12.38
C ALA A 244 -2.51 -10.05 -11.85
N ALA A 245 -1.44 -10.48 -11.18
CA ALA A 245 -1.33 -11.82 -10.62
C ALA A 245 -2.40 -12.10 -9.55
N SER A 246 -2.64 -11.12 -8.67
CA SER A 246 -3.69 -11.23 -7.65
C SER A 246 -5.09 -11.35 -8.26
N ASN A 247 -5.39 -10.52 -9.27
CA ASN A 247 -6.68 -10.58 -9.97
C ASN A 247 -6.88 -11.91 -10.71
N GLU A 248 -5.83 -12.44 -11.34
CA GLU A 248 -5.87 -13.74 -12.01
C GLU A 248 -6.15 -14.86 -11.00
N ALA A 249 -5.49 -14.86 -9.84
CA ALA A 249 -5.74 -15.84 -8.79
C ALA A 249 -7.18 -15.74 -8.25
N LEU A 250 -7.66 -14.52 -7.98
CA LEU A 250 -9.03 -14.27 -7.51
C LEU A 250 -10.10 -14.71 -8.51
N GLU A 251 -9.82 -14.67 -9.81
CA GLU A 251 -10.72 -15.18 -10.84
C GLU A 251 -10.84 -16.71 -10.77
N ARG A 252 -9.71 -17.41 -10.63
CA ARG A 252 -9.71 -18.88 -10.46
C ARG A 252 -10.48 -19.30 -9.22
N PHE A 253 -10.25 -18.61 -8.09
CA PHE A 253 -10.95 -18.88 -6.84
C PHE A 253 -12.45 -18.62 -6.95
N ARG A 254 -12.85 -17.56 -7.65
CA ARG A 254 -14.26 -17.24 -7.94
C ARG A 254 -14.91 -18.36 -8.75
N GLU A 255 -14.27 -18.83 -9.82
CA GLU A 255 -14.81 -19.90 -10.66
C GLU A 255 -14.99 -21.21 -9.89
N ASP A 256 -14.04 -21.57 -9.03
CA ASP A 256 -14.16 -22.74 -8.16
C ASP A 256 -15.23 -22.55 -7.08
N GLY A 257 -15.34 -21.34 -6.53
CA GLY A 257 -16.42 -20.96 -5.62
C GLY A 257 -17.80 -21.09 -6.26
N LYS A 258 -17.97 -20.60 -7.50
CA LYS A 258 -19.21 -20.71 -8.29
C LYS A 258 -19.59 -22.17 -8.53
N LYS A 259 -18.66 -22.98 -9.03
CA LYS A 259 -18.91 -24.41 -9.23
C LYS A 259 -19.34 -25.10 -7.94
N THR A 260 -18.70 -24.76 -6.82
CA THR A 260 -19.00 -25.37 -5.52
C THR A 260 -20.38 -24.97 -5.01
N VAL A 261 -20.75 -23.68 -5.05
CA VAL A 261 -22.08 -23.26 -4.58
C VAL A 261 -23.20 -23.80 -5.47
N LEU A 262 -22.98 -23.93 -6.77
CA LEU A 262 -23.93 -24.56 -7.68
C LEU A 262 -24.10 -26.04 -7.39
N ARG A 263 -23.01 -26.75 -7.12
CA ARG A 263 -23.06 -28.15 -6.70
C ARG A 263 -23.86 -28.34 -5.41
N LEU A 264 -23.76 -27.41 -4.45
CA LEU A 264 -24.59 -27.47 -3.24
C LEU A 264 -26.08 -27.41 -3.59
N VAL A 265 -26.48 -26.51 -4.48
CA VAL A 265 -27.89 -26.43 -4.94
C VAL A 265 -28.32 -27.68 -5.71
N ASP A 266 -27.44 -28.22 -6.55
CA ASP A 266 -27.70 -29.44 -7.32
C ASP A 266 -27.81 -30.67 -6.41
N MET A 267 -27.03 -30.75 -5.34
CA MET A 267 -27.11 -31.82 -4.35
C MET A 267 -28.48 -31.84 -3.65
N GLU A 268 -28.98 -30.67 -3.22
CA GLU A 268 -30.30 -30.54 -2.60
C GLU A 268 -31.44 -30.91 -3.56
N SER A 269 -31.22 -30.75 -4.87
CA SER A 269 -32.16 -31.12 -5.92
C SER A 269 -32.08 -32.60 -6.30
N SER A 270 -30.90 -33.21 -6.20
CA SER A 270 -30.65 -34.60 -6.63
C SER A 270 -31.19 -35.63 -5.64
N TYR A 271 -31.22 -35.30 -4.34
CA TYR A 271 -31.74 -36.19 -3.31
C TYR A 271 -32.65 -35.44 -2.35
N LEU A 272 -33.94 -35.77 -2.38
CA LEU A 272 -34.92 -35.17 -1.49
C LEU A 272 -34.79 -35.75 -0.08
N THR A 273 -34.80 -34.88 0.93
CA THR A 273 -34.69 -35.32 2.33
C THR A 273 -35.97 -36.05 2.75
N VAL A 274 -35.95 -37.38 2.69
CA VAL A 274 -37.12 -38.24 2.91
C VAL A 274 -37.71 -38.07 4.32
N ASP A 275 -36.87 -37.85 5.33
CA ASP A 275 -37.32 -37.65 6.72
C ASP A 275 -38.17 -36.40 6.91
N PHE A 276 -38.01 -35.38 6.05
CA PHE A 276 -38.90 -34.22 6.05
C PHE A 276 -40.34 -34.66 5.73
N PHE A 277 -40.50 -35.44 4.66
CA PHE A 277 -41.82 -35.88 4.20
C PHE A 277 -42.48 -36.88 5.14
N ARG A 278 -41.68 -37.69 5.86
CA ARG A 278 -42.18 -38.59 6.92
C ARG A 278 -42.77 -37.85 8.11
N LYS A 279 -42.30 -36.62 8.38
CA LYS A 279 -42.72 -35.78 9.52
C LYS A 279 -43.83 -34.78 9.18
N LEU A 280 -44.19 -34.63 7.90
CA LEU A 280 -45.36 -33.85 7.51
C LEU A 280 -46.58 -34.40 8.27
N PRO A 281 -47.38 -33.56 8.94
CA PRO A 281 -48.56 -34.03 9.66
C PRO A 281 -49.43 -34.89 8.74
N GLN A 282 -49.71 -36.14 9.14
CA GLN A 282 -50.89 -36.84 8.68
C GLN A 282 -52.12 -36.14 9.28
N GLU A 283 -52.40 -34.91 8.87
CA GLU A 283 -53.67 -34.23 9.17
C GLU A 283 -54.76 -34.78 8.23
N VAL A 284 -55.07 -36.06 8.44
CA VAL A 284 -56.33 -36.71 8.11
C VAL A 284 -56.46 -37.87 9.12
N GLU A 285 -57.14 -37.64 10.25
CA GLU A 285 -57.91 -38.65 11.04
C GLU A 285 -58.17 -38.30 12.53
N LYS A 286 -57.87 -37.10 13.01
CA LYS A 286 -58.34 -36.67 14.35
C LYS A 286 -59.24 -35.44 14.29
N GLY A 287 -60.43 -35.64 13.73
CA GLY A 287 -61.49 -34.63 13.77
C GLY A 287 -62.68 -34.98 12.89
N GLY A 288 -63.48 -35.98 13.30
CA GLY A 288 -64.80 -36.23 12.71
C GLY A 288 -65.11 -37.71 12.49
N ASN A 289 -65.63 -38.37 13.52
CA ASN A 289 -66.35 -39.64 13.33
C ASN A 289 -67.74 -39.31 12.74
N VAL A 290 -68.15 -39.99 11.66
CA VAL A 290 -69.47 -40.63 11.42
C VAL A 290 -69.64 -40.96 9.92
N GLY A 291 -69.54 -42.25 9.58
CA GLY A 291 -70.44 -42.95 8.63
C GLY A 291 -70.52 -42.51 7.16
N GLY A 292 -69.40 -42.45 6.42
CA GLY A 292 -69.41 -42.18 4.96
C GLY A 292 -68.90 -43.35 4.12
N ASN A 293 -69.66 -43.73 3.08
CA ASN A 293 -69.33 -44.76 2.09
C ASN A 293 -67.87 -44.72 1.57
N PRO A 294 -67.20 -45.87 1.32
CA PRO A 294 -65.84 -45.91 0.77
C PRO A 294 -65.70 -45.28 -0.63
N ALA A 295 -66.81 -45.09 -1.34
CA ALA A 295 -66.88 -44.41 -2.63
C ALA A 295 -66.76 -42.88 -2.55
N SER A 296 -66.86 -42.27 -1.35
CA SER A 296 -66.70 -40.82 -1.16
C SER A 296 -65.23 -40.39 -1.03
N MET A 297 -64.33 -41.31 -0.65
CA MET A 297 -62.90 -41.03 -0.50
C MET A 297 -62.15 -40.87 -1.84
N SER A 298 -62.77 -41.22 -2.97
CA SER A 298 -62.18 -41.10 -4.31
C SER A 298 -62.43 -39.72 -4.95
N VAL A 299 -63.47 -39.00 -4.52
CA VAL A 299 -63.88 -37.72 -5.10
C VAL A 299 -63.06 -36.53 -4.56
N ASP A 300 -62.52 -36.67 -3.34
CA ASP A 300 -61.70 -35.63 -2.67
C ASP A 300 -60.22 -35.58 -3.11
N ARG A 301 -59.80 -36.41 -4.08
CA ARG A 301 -58.39 -36.47 -4.51
C ARG A 301 -58.00 -35.46 -5.58
N TYR A 302 -58.97 -34.78 -6.20
CA TYR A 302 -58.75 -33.75 -7.21
C TYR A 302 -59.41 -32.40 -6.87
N THR A 303 -59.90 -32.25 -5.64
CA THR A 303 -60.39 -30.97 -5.14
C THR A 303 -59.24 -29.97 -5.00
N GLU A 304 -59.56 -28.69 -5.15
CA GLU A 304 -58.58 -27.59 -5.03
C GLU A 304 -57.78 -27.65 -3.72
N GLY A 305 -58.36 -28.22 -2.66
CA GLY A 305 -57.71 -28.51 -1.38
C GLY A 305 -56.50 -29.45 -1.48
N HIS A 306 -56.50 -30.42 -2.39
CA HIS A 306 -55.36 -31.32 -2.61
C HIS A 306 -54.16 -30.54 -3.16
N PHE A 307 -54.36 -29.75 -4.23
CA PHE A 307 -53.29 -28.93 -4.81
C PHE A 307 -52.77 -27.86 -3.84
N ARG A 308 -53.64 -27.28 -2.99
CA ARG A 308 -53.21 -26.37 -1.91
C ARG A 308 -52.29 -27.07 -0.91
N ARG A 309 -52.61 -28.30 -0.53
CA ARG A 309 -51.79 -29.10 0.40
C ARG A 309 -50.42 -29.43 -0.23
N ILE A 310 -50.39 -29.79 -1.51
CA ILE A 310 -49.12 -29.99 -2.25
C ILE A 310 -48.29 -28.70 -2.22
N ALA A 311 -48.89 -27.57 -2.59
CA ALA A 311 -48.20 -26.28 -2.60
C ALA A 311 -47.62 -25.93 -1.22
N SER A 312 -48.40 -26.15 -0.15
CA SER A 312 -47.96 -25.91 1.24
C SER A 312 -46.79 -26.81 1.64
N ASN A 313 -46.86 -28.10 1.32
CA ASN A 313 -45.81 -29.06 1.67
C ASN A 313 -44.50 -28.76 0.92
N VAL A 314 -44.60 -28.45 -0.38
CA VAL A 314 -43.46 -28.04 -1.21
C VAL A 314 -42.87 -26.73 -0.70
N SER A 315 -43.71 -25.74 -0.33
CA SER A 315 -43.26 -24.48 0.27
C SER A 315 -42.44 -24.71 1.54
N SER A 316 -42.95 -25.55 2.46
CA SER A 316 -42.24 -25.91 3.69
C SER A 316 -40.90 -26.62 3.42
N TYR A 317 -40.84 -27.48 2.39
CA TYR A 317 -39.58 -28.13 1.98
C TYR A 317 -38.57 -27.11 1.45
N ILE A 318 -39.02 -26.22 0.55
CA ILE A 318 -38.18 -25.14 -0.01
C ILE A 318 -37.66 -24.23 1.11
N ALA A 319 -38.48 -23.91 2.11
CA ALA A 319 -38.06 -23.11 3.26
C ALA A 319 -36.94 -23.80 4.07
N MET A 320 -37.06 -25.10 4.31
CA MET A 320 -36.00 -25.89 4.95
C MET A 320 -34.70 -25.85 4.14
N VAL A 321 -34.76 -26.12 2.83
CA VAL A 321 -33.58 -26.08 1.94
C VAL A 321 -32.99 -24.67 1.88
N SER A 322 -33.82 -23.63 1.84
CA SER A 322 -33.39 -22.23 1.87
C SER A 322 -32.56 -21.92 3.11
N GLU A 323 -32.95 -22.43 4.29
CA GLU A 323 -32.21 -22.23 5.54
C GLU A 323 -30.88 -23.00 5.52
N THR A 324 -30.88 -24.23 5.00
CA THR A 324 -29.65 -25.00 4.79
C THR A 324 -28.68 -24.23 3.89
N LEU A 325 -29.13 -23.82 2.70
CA LEU A 325 -28.34 -23.08 1.71
C LEU A 325 -27.84 -21.74 2.24
N ARG A 326 -28.64 -21.03 3.04
CA ARG A 326 -28.23 -19.79 3.71
C ARG A 326 -27.02 -20.00 4.62
N SER A 327 -26.88 -21.19 5.21
CA SER A 327 -25.75 -21.52 6.08
C SER A 327 -24.55 -22.16 5.35
N THR A 328 -24.78 -22.86 4.24
CA THR A 328 -23.73 -23.62 3.53
C THR A 328 -23.07 -22.81 2.41
N ILE A 329 -23.82 -21.93 1.71
CA ILE A 329 -23.27 -21.08 0.65
C ILE A 329 -22.14 -20.18 1.18
N PRO A 330 -22.29 -19.44 2.30
CA PRO A 330 -21.20 -18.65 2.86
C PRO A 330 -19.96 -19.48 3.17
N LYS A 331 -20.13 -20.69 3.73
CA LYS A 331 -19.01 -21.59 4.06
C LYS A 331 -18.24 -22.01 2.81
N ALA A 332 -18.95 -22.35 1.73
CA ALA A 332 -18.33 -22.70 0.45
C ALA A 332 -17.59 -21.50 -0.17
N VAL A 333 -18.21 -20.31 -0.20
CA VAL A 333 -17.57 -19.10 -0.73
C VAL A 333 -16.33 -18.72 0.09
N VAL A 334 -16.41 -18.75 1.42
CA VAL A 334 -15.25 -18.48 2.29
C VAL A 334 -14.15 -19.50 2.08
N TYR A 335 -14.48 -20.79 1.97
CA TYR A 335 -13.50 -21.85 1.77
C TYR A 335 -12.79 -21.72 0.42
N CYS A 336 -13.54 -21.54 -0.68
CA CYS A 336 -12.97 -21.50 -2.03
C CYS A 336 -12.33 -20.16 -2.38
N GLN A 337 -12.81 -19.05 -1.82
CA GLN A 337 -12.35 -17.70 -2.18
C GLN A 337 -11.55 -17.03 -1.07
N VAL A 338 -12.14 -16.79 0.09
CA VAL A 338 -11.53 -15.94 1.12
C VAL A 338 -10.31 -16.61 1.74
N LYS A 339 -10.42 -17.91 2.06
CA LYS A 339 -9.32 -18.70 2.62
C LYS A 339 -8.18 -18.86 1.61
N GLU A 340 -8.51 -19.19 0.36
CA GLU A 340 -7.50 -19.30 -0.71
C GLU A 340 -6.84 -17.95 -0.99
N ALA A 341 -7.60 -16.85 -1.11
CA ALA A 341 -7.02 -15.52 -1.23
C ALA A 341 -6.09 -15.16 -0.06
N LYS A 342 -6.38 -15.62 1.17
CA LYS A 342 -5.48 -15.41 2.30
C LYS A 342 -4.19 -16.23 2.21
N GLN A 343 -4.25 -17.44 1.66
CA GLN A 343 -3.16 -18.42 1.71
C GLN A 343 -2.28 -18.45 0.46
N SER A 344 -2.87 -18.22 -0.72
CA SER A 344 -2.27 -18.60 -2.00
C SER A 344 -2.33 -17.52 -3.08
N LEU A 345 -2.73 -16.27 -2.74
CA LEU A 345 -2.90 -15.17 -3.71
C LEU A 345 -1.70 -14.96 -4.64
N LEU A 346 -0.49 -14.95 -4.09
CA LEU A 346 0.75 -14.72 -4.85
C LEU A 346 1.55 -16.01 -5.15
N ASN A 347 1.03 -17.20 -4.86
CA ASN A 347 1.80 -18.45 -5.06
C ASN A 347 2.25 -18.66 -6.51
N HIS A 348 1.37 -18.37 -7.47
CA HIS A 348 1.73 -18.46 -8.88
C HIS A 348 2.77 -17.40 -9.27
N PHE A 349 2.60 -16.18 -8.75
CA PHE A 349 3.53 -15.07 -8.95
C PHE A 349 4.94 -15.39 -8.45
N TYR A 350 5.06 -15.95 -7.24
CA TYR A 350 6.34 -16.39 -6.68
C TYR A 350 7.03 -17.43 -7.57
N THR A 351 6.26 -18.38 -8.13
CA THR A 351 6.78 -19.39 -9.05
C THR A 351 7.26 -18.77 -10.37
N GLN A 352 6.57 -17.74 -10.87
CA GLN A 352 6.97 -17.03 -12.09
C GLN A 352 8.22 -16.17 -11.86
N ILE A 353 8.27 -15.43 -10.74
CA ILE A 353 9.42 -14.59 -10.38
C ILE A 353 10.68 -15.43 -10.22
N GLY A 354 10.60 -16.61 -9.60
CA GLY A 354 11.76 -17.48 -9.43
C GLY A 354 12.39 -17.97 -10.74
N LYS A 355 11.70 -17.82 -11.87
CA LYS A 355 12.20 -18.17 -13.21
C LYS A 355 12.71 -16.96 -14.01
N LYS A 356 12.53 -15.72 -13.50
CA LYS A 356 12.93 -14.50 -14.21
C LYS A 356 14.44 -14.29 -14.12
N GLU A 357 15.01 -13.81 -15.22
CA GLU A 357 16.41 -13.42 -15.27
C GLU A 357 16.64 -12.04 -14.64
N ALA A 358 17.90 -11.71 -14.32
CA ALA A 358 18.31 -10.44 -13.71
C ALA A 358 17.71 -9.20 -14.42
N LYS A 359 17.74 -9.19 -15.77
CA LYS A 359 17.19 -8.08 -16.56
C LYS A 359 15.68 -7.90 -16.34
N GLN A 360 14.94 -9.00 -16.20
CA GLN A 360 13.50 -8.97 -16.00
C GLN A 360 13.16 -8.59 -14.55
N LEU A 361 13.96 -9.01 -13.57
CA LEU A 361 13.81 -8.58 -12.18
C LEU A 361 14.08 -7.08 -12.03
N ALA A 362 15.10 -6.56 -12.71
CA ALA A 362 15.39 -5.12 -12.74
C ALA A 362 14.24 -4.31 -13.37
N GLN A 363 13.57 -4.83 -14.40
CA GLN A 363 12.40 -4.19 -15.00
C GLN A 363 11.20 -4.11 -14.05
N LEU A 364 11.03 -5.08 -13.15
CA LEU A 364 9.98 -5.02 -12.12
C LEU A 364 10.26 -3.93 -11.09
N LEU A 365 11.54 -3.70 -10.79
CA LEU A 365 12.01 -2.68 -9.85
C LEU A 365 12.33 -1.37 -10.58
N ASP A 366 11.60 -1.04 -11.65
CA ASP A 366 11.77 0.23 -12.31
C ASP A 366 11.27 1.37 -11.41
N GLU A 367 12.14 2.34 -11.18
CA GLU A 367 11.79 3.55 -10.45
C GLU A 367 11.58 4.69 -11.45
N ASP A 368 10.76 5.67 -11.06
CA ASP A 368 10.69 6.93 -11.78
C ASP A 368 12.10 7.52 -11.93
N PRO A 369 12.59 7.76 -13.17
CA PRO A 369 13.90 8.36 -13.40
C PRO A 369 14.12 9.65 -12.61
N ALA A 370 13.06 10.45 -12.39
CA ALA A 370 13.14 11.67 -11.59
C ALA A 370 13.40 11.37 -10.11
N LEU A 371 12.81 10.31 -9.55
CA LEU A 371 13.08 9.85 -8.18
C LEU A 371 14.51 9.32 -8.04
N MET A 372 14.97 8.54 -9.03
CA MET A 372 16.33 8.01 -9.05
C MET A 372 17.37 9.14 -9.12
N GLU A 373 17.18 10.10 -10.01
CA GLU A 373 18.05 11.26 -10.15
C GLU A 373 18.07 12.10 -8.87
N ARG A 374 16.88 12.39 -8.30
CA ARG A 374 16.77 13.11 -7.02
C ARG A 374 17.51 12.38 -5.90
N ARG A 375 17.37 11.06 -5.80
CA ARG A 375 18.11 10.25 -4.79
C ARG A 375 19.61 10.35 -4.99
N GLN A 376 20.09 10.25 -6.22
CA GLN A 376 21.53 10.38 -6.53
C GLN A 376 22.06 11.78 -6.18
N GLN A 377 21.29 12.83 -6.49
CA GLN A 377 21.64 14.21 -6.13
C GLN A 377 21.68 14.41 -4.61
N CYS A 378 20.69 13.91 -3.86
CA CYS A 378 20.69 13.98 -2.40
C CYS A 378 21.87 13.20 -1.79
N ALA A 379 22.14 11.98 -2.26
CA ALA A 379 23.26 11.18 -1.81
C ALA A 379 24.61 11.86 -2.06
N LYS A 380 24.80 12.45 -3.25
CA LYS A 380 26.02 13.20 -3.58
C LYS A 380 26.18 14.45 -2.71
N ARG A 381 25.10 15.20 -2.48
CA ARG A 381 25.14 16.38 -1.59
C ARG A 381 25.47 15.97 -0.16
N LEU A 382 24.89 14.88 0.33
CA LEU A 382 25.14 14.34 1.65
C LEU A 382 26.61 13.94 1.84
N GLU A 383 27.20 13.28 0.85
CA GLU A 383 28.63 12.93 0.83
C GLU A 383 29.51 14.18 0.92
N LEU A 384 29.20 15.22 0.13
CA LEU A 384 29.92 16.50 0.17
C LEU A 384 29.82 17.19 1.54
N TYR A 385 28.64 17.21 2.16
CA TYR A 385 28.46 17.78 3.49
C TYR A 385 29.18 16.97 4.58
N LYS A 386 29.17 15.64 4.48
CA LYS A 386 29.92 14.75 5.39
C LYS A 386 31.43 15.00 5.26
N SER A 387 31.95 15.09 4.04
CA SER A 387 33.35 15.47 3.79
C SER A 387 33.68 16.85 4.37
N ALA A 388 32.83 17.85 4.15
CA ALA A 388 33.03 19.20 4.68
C ALA A 388 33.03 19.24 6.21
N ARG A 389 32.16 18.45 6.86
CA ARG A 389 32.15 18.30 8.32
C ARG A 389 33.46 17.69 8.80
N ASP A 390 33.90 16.59 8.19
CA ASP A 390 35.11 15.87 8.58
C ASP A 390 36.37 16.76 8.38
N GLU A 391 36.40 17.58 7.33
CA GLU A 391 37.43 18.60 7.12
C GLU A 391 37.44 19.66 8.22
N ILE A 392 36.27 20.22 8.58
CA ILE A 392 36.17 21.21 9.67
C ILE A 392 36.58 20.60 11.02
N ASP A 393 36.14 19.38 11.29
CA ASP A 393 36.47 18.67 12.52
C ASP A 393 37.99 18.45 12.61
N SER A 394 38.64 18.03 11.52
CA SER A 394 40.10 17.83 11.47
C SER A 394 40.90 19.10 11.85
N VAL A 395 40.38 20.28 11.49
CA VAL A 395 41.01 21.57 11.80
C VAL A 395 40.67 22.04 13.22
N SER A 396 39.48 21.68 13.72
CA SER A 396 39.03 22.06 15.07
C SER A 396 39.78 21.32 16.19
N TRP A 397 40.24 20.09 15.93
CA TRP A 397 40.99 19.25 16.87
C TRP A 397 42.51 19.33 16.74
N ALA A 398 43.04 20.08 15.75
CA ALA A 398 44.48 20.29 15.56
C ALA A 398 45.08 21.37 16.51
N ARG A 399 44.55 21.52 17.73
CA ARG A 399 45.04 22.47 18.73
C ARG A 399 45.40 21.83 20.05
#